data_AF-Q78CQ4-F1
#
_entry.id   AF-Q78CQ4-F1
#
_cell.length_a   1.000
_cell.length_b   1.000
_cell.length_c   1.000
_cell.angle_alpha   90.00
_cell.angle_beta   90.00
_cell.angle_gamma   90.00
#
_symmetry.space_group_name_H-M   'P 1'
#
loop_
_entity.id
_entity.type
_entity.pdbx_description
1 polymer ?
#
loop_
_entity_poly.entity_id
_entity_poly.type
_entity_poly.pdbx_seq_one_letter_code
_entity_poly.pdbx_strand_id
1 'polypeptide(L)'
;KVTDMKYRNRIRSRISNLKDPKNPNLRKNVLCGVVTPQSIATMTAEEMASDELRELRNTMTQEAIREHQMAKTGGTQTDLLQCEKCKKKNCSYNQVQTRSADEPMTTFVLCNECGNRWKFC
;
A
#
# COMPACT_ATOMS: atom_id res chain seq x y z
N LYS A 1 23.04 9.52 -37.43
CA LYS A 1 21.83 8.92 -36.80
C LYS A 1 21.89 9.18 -35.30
N VAL A 2 21.06 10.07 -34.76
CA VAL A 2 20.98 10.31 -33.31
C VAL A 2 20.34 9.06 -32.69
N THR A 3 21.10 8.28 -31.92
CA THR A 3 20.54 7.14 -31.20
C THR A 3 19.56 7.63 -30.15
N ASP A 4 18.36 7.04 -30.14
CA ASP A 4 17.27 7.40 -29.26
C ASP A 4 17.70 7.39 -27.78
N MET A 5 17.27 8.40 -27.02
CA MET A 5 17.62 8.56 -25.62
C MET A 5 17.09 7.38 -24.78
N LYS A 6 15.93 6.83 -25.15
CA LYS A 6 15.38 5.61 -24.51
C LYS A 6 16.29 4.41 -24.71
N TYR A 7 16.84 4.23 -25.91
CA TYR A 7 17.79 3.16 -26.21
C TYR A 7 19.07 3.26 -25.36
N ARG A 8 19.66 4.46 -25.26
CA ARG A 8 20.84 4.70 -24.41
C ARG A 8 20.53 4.47 -22.93
N ASN A 9 19.37 4.90 -22.45
CA ASN A 9 18.93 4.67 -21.07
C ASN A 9 18.78 3.17 -20.78
N ARG A 10 18.24 2.40 -21.73
CA ARG A 10 18.13 0.93 -21.60
C ARG A 10 19.51 0.28 -21.47
N ILE A 11 20.48 0.68 -22.28
CA ILE A 11 21.87 0.18 -22.18
C ILE A 11 22.47 0.52 -20.81
N ARG A 12 22.36 1.78 -20.37
CA ARG A 12 22.90 2.19 -19.06
C ARG A 12 22.29 1.40 -17.90
N SER A 13 20.97 1.16 -17.95
CA SER A 13 20.29 0.30 -16.97
C SER A 13 20.87 -1.12 -16.96
N ARG A 14 21.09 -1.75 -18.12
CA ARG A 14 21.69 -3.10 -18.20
C ARG A 14 23.11 -3.15 -17.66
N ILE A 15 23.92 -2.17 -18.03
CA ILE A 15 25.30 -2.07 -17.54
C ILE A 15 25.30 -1.94 -16.01
N SER A 16 24.43 -1.11 -15.45
CA SER A 16 24.32 -0.94 -13.99
C SER A 16 23.90 -2.23 -13.28
N ASN A 17 22.88 -2.93 -13.79
CA ASN A 17 22.39 -4.17 -13.18
C ASN A 17 23.43 -5.31 -13.29
N LEU A 18 24.12 -5.44 -14.43
CA LEU A 18 25.16 -6.47 -14.63
C LEU A 18 26.46 -6.20 -13.85
N LYS A 19 26.71 -4.95 -13.47
CA LYS A 19 27.88 -4.54 -12.68
C LYS A 19 27.59 -4.51 -11.18
N ASP A 20 26.37 -4.81 -10.74
CA ASP A 20 26.01 -4.75 -9.33
C ASP A 20 26.81 -5.78 -8.51
N PRO A 21 27.68 -5.35 -7.58
CA PRO A 21 28.45 -6.27 -6.74
C PRO A 21 27.56 -7.07 -5.78
N LYS A 22 26.34 -6.60 -5.47
CA LYS A 22 25.41 -7.27 -4.56
C LYS A 22 24.61 -8.38 -5.24
N ASN A 23 24.54 -8.40 -6.57
CA ASN A 23 23.88 -9.45 -7.35
C ASN A 23 24.81 -10.06 -8.41
N PRO A 24 25.88 -10.78 -8.01
CA PRO A 24 26.79 -11.41 -8.96
C PRO A 24 26.11 -12.56 -9.73
N ASN A 25 25.02 -13.13 -9.20
CA ASN A 25 24.31 -14.26 -9.80
C ASN A 25 23.65 -13.88 -11.12
N LEU A 26 23.10 -12.66 -11.25
CA LEU A 26 22.56 -12.18 -12.53
C LEU A 26 23.61 -12.27 -13.65
N ARG A 27 24.82 -11.77 -13.40
CA ARG A 27 25.91 -11.80 -14.39
C ARG A 27 26.31 -13.24 -14.73
N LYS A 28 26.40 -14.12 -13.72
CA LYS A 28 26.71 -15.55 -13.92
C LYS A 28 25.65 -16.22 -14.78
N ASN A 29 24.37 -16.01 -14.47
CA ASN A 29 23.25 -16.62 -15.19
C ASN A 29 23.19 -16.18 -16.66
N VAL A 30 23.57 -14.94 -16.96
CA VAL A 30 23.69 -14.45 -18.35
C VAL A 30 24.87 -15.11 -19.07
N LEU A 31 26.03 -15.21 -18.42
CA LEU A 31 27.22 -15.86 -19.01
C LEU A 31 27.03 -17.36 -19.22
N CYS A 32 26.33 -18.04 -18.31
CA CYS A 32 25.99 -19.46 -18.40
C CYS A 32 24.82 -19.74 -19.37
N GLY A 33 24.18 -18.71 -19.93
CA GLY A 33 23.06 -18.87 -20.87
C GLY A 33 21.71 -19.22 -20.24
N VAL A 34 21.61 -19.25 -18.90
CA VAL A 34 20.34 -19.40 -18.17
C VAL A 34 19.40 -18.25 -18.49
N VAL A 35 19.94 -17.03 -18.58
CA VAL A 35 19.23 -15.85 -19.08
C VAL A 35 19.69 -15.55 -20.50
N THR A 36 18.79 -15.69 -21.47
CA THR A 36 19.12 -15.43 -22.87
C THR A 36 19.35 -13.93 -23.13
N PRO A 37 20.16 -13.56 -24.14
CA PRO A 37 20.37 -12.16 -24.54
C PRO A 37 19.07 -11.42 -24.88
N GLN A 38 18.10 -12.14 -25.45
CA GLN A 38 16.80 -11.60 -25.78
C GLN A 38 15.95 -11.35 -24.53
N SER A 39 15.96 -12.29 -23.57
CA SER A 39 15.29 -12.13 -22.29
C SER A 39 15.83 -10.92 -21.53
N ILE A 40 17.16 -10.82 -21.36
CA ILE A 40 17.74 -9.68 -20.65
C ILE A 40 17.45 -8.36 -21.37
N ALA A 41 17.35 -8.31 -22.70
CA ALA A 41 17.00 -7.09 -23.42
C ALA A 41 15.59 -6.58 -23.06
N THR A 42 14.63 -7.48 -22.81
CA THR A 42 13.24 -7.15 -22.49
C THR A 42 12.95 -7.00 -21.00
N MET A 43 13.67 -7.70 -20.12
CA MET A 43 13.43 -7.72 -18.67
C MET A 43 13.26 -6.33 -18.03
N THR A 44 12.43 -6.23 -17.01
CA THR A 44 12.28 -4.99 -16.25
C THR A 44 13.44 -4.79 -15.27
N ALA A 45 13.60 -3.57 -14.74
CA ALA A 45 14.59 -3.31 -13.69
C ALA A 45 14.28 -4.11 -12.41
N GLU A 46 13.01 -4.41 -12.16
CA GLU A 46 12.57 -5.17 -11.00
C GLU A 46 12.92 -6.64 -11.10
N GLU A 47 12.80 -7.22 -12.30
CA GLU A 47 13.13 -8.61 -12.62
C GLU A 47 14.63 -8.91 -12.62
N MET A 48 15.47 -7.91 -12.92
CA MET A 48 16.94 -8.06 -12.90
C MET A 48 17.54 -7.90 -11.49
N ALA A 49 16.73 -7.55 -10.49
CA ALA A 49 17.21 -7.41 -9.13
C ALA A 49 17.57 -8.76 -8.49
N SER A 50 18.22 -8.72 -7.32
CA SER A 50 18.43 -9.93 -6.53
C SER A 50 17.09 -10.53 -6.10
N ASP A 51 17.06 -11.85 -5.91
CA ASP A 51 15.87 -12.56 -5.47
C ASP A 51 15.35 -12.01 -4.13
N GLU A 52 16.25 -11.76 -3.18
CA GLU A 52 15.92 -11.13 -1.88
C GLU A 52 15.24 -9.76 -2.04
N LEU A 53 15.77 -8.90 -2.91
CA LEU A 53 15.20 -7.56 -3.11
C LEU A 53 13.87 -7.62 -3.85
N ARG A 54 13.70 -8.62 -4.73
CA ARG A 54 12.44 -8.87 -5.42
C ARG A 54 11.37 -9.34 -4.44
N GLU A 55 11.70 -10.28 -3.57
CA GLU A 55 10.80 -10.75 -2.51
C GLU A 55 10.41 -9.63 -1.56
N LEU A 56 11.38 -8.83 -1.09
CA LEU A 56 11.11 -7.68 -0.24
C LEU A 56 10.19 -6.65 -0.91
N ARG A 57 10.38 -6.36 -2.20
CA ARG A 57 9.47 -5.46 -2.92
C ARG A 57 8.06 -6.05 -3.03
N ASN A 58 7.95 -7.35 -3.29
CA ASN A 58 6.66 -8.02 -3.39
C ASN A 58 5.91 -7.99 -2.05
N THR A 59 6.59 -8.26 -0.93
CA THR A 59 5.98 -8.19 0.40
C THR A 59 5.52 -6.78 0.73
N MET A 60 6.38 -5.77 0.53
CA MET A 60 6.04 -4.37 0.79
C MET A 60 4.88 -3.87 -0.07
N THR A 61 4.85 -4.26 -1.35
CA THR A 61 3.75 -3.91 -2.26
C THR A 61 2.45 -4.56 -1.81
N GLN A 62 2.50 -5.84 -1.41
CA GLN A 62 1.33 -6.55 -0.93
C GLN A 62 0.80 -5.97 0.39
N GLU A 63 1.68 -5.58 1.30
CA GLU A 63 1.33 -4.93 2.57
C GLU A 63 0.72 -3.55 2.33
N ALA A 64 1.32 -2.74 1.45
CA ALA A 64 0.78 -1.44 1.09
C ALA A 64 -0.63 -1.57 0.49
N ILE A 65 -0.85 -2.51 -0.44
CA ILE A 65 -2.18 -2.77 -1.01
C ILE A 65 -3.16 -3.17 0.09
N ARG A 66 -2.76 -4.08 0.98
CA ARG A 66 -3.60 -4.55 2.09
C ARG A 66 -4.00 -3.40 3.03
N GLU A 67 -3.05 -2.55 3.39
CA GLU A 67 -3.31 -1.39 4.25
C GLU A 67 -4.28 -0.40 3.59
N HIS A 68 -4.09 -0.11 2.30
CA HIS A 68 -4.94 0.83 1.57
C HIS A 68 -6.35 0.30 1.29
N GLN A 69 -6.54 -1.03 1.28
CA GLN A 69 -7.87 -1.64 1.14
C GLN A 69 -8.69 -1.58 2.44
N MET A 70 -8.08 -1.34 3.60
CA MET A 70 -8.82 -1.23 4.85
C MET A 70 -9.51 0.12 4.93
N ALA A 71 -10.83 0.14 4.70
CA ALA A 71 -11.65 1.31 4.95
C ALA A 71 -11.56 1.69 6.44
N LYS A 72 -10.79 2.73 6.77
CA LYS A 72 -10.79 3.29 8.12
C LYS A 72 -12.15 3.99 8.32
N THR A 73 -13.03 3.39 9.11
CA THR A 73 -14.27 4.05 9.56
C THR A 73 -13.88 5.31 10.30
N GLY A 74 -14.23 6.48 9.75
CA GLY A 74 -13.95 7.77 10.38
C GLY A 74 -14.69 7.94 11.72
N GLY A 75 -14.08 8.70 12.63
CA GLY A 75 -14.61 9.00 13.97
C GLY A 75 -13.74 8.43 15.10
N THR A 76 -13.95 8.93 16.31
CA THR A 76 -13.24 8.45 17.51
C THR A 76 -13.90 7.17 18.01
N GLN A 77 -13.15 6.08 18.07
CA GLN A 77 -13.64 4.82 18.63
C GLN A 77 -13.81 4.94 20.14
N THR A 78 -14.91 4.39 20.66
CA THR A 78 -15.25 4.40 22.08
C THR A 78 -16.01 3.16 22.49
N ASP A 79 -15.71 2.63 23.68
CA ASP A 79 -16.46 1.56 24.33
C ASP A 79 -17.47 2.08 25.37
N LEU A 80 -17.61 3.40 25.48
CA LEU A 80 -18.52 4.03 26.45
C LEU A 80 -20.00 3.87 26.04
N LEU A 81 -20.26 3.61 24.75
CA LEU A 81 -21.60 3.60 24.17
C LEU A 81 -21.98 2.17 23.75
N GLN A 82 -23.10 1.68 24.26
CA GLN A 82 -23.62 0.36 23.91
C GLN A 82 -24.69 0.47 22.81
N CYS A 83 -24.55 -0.30 21.74
CA CYS A 83 -25.55 -0.34 20.68
C CYS A 83 -26.79 -1.13 21.14
N GLU A 84 -27.98 -0.55 21.00
CA GLU A 84 -29.23 -1.22 21.39
C GLU A 84 -29.57 -2.43 20.51
N LYS A 85 -29.19 -2.43 19.23
CA LYS A 85 -29.51 -3.51 18.28
C LYS A 85 -28.68 -4.77 18.51
N CYS A 86 -27.35 -4.62 18.60
CA CYS A 86 -26.44 -5.78 18.73
C CYS A 86 -25.85 -5.94 20.13
N LYS A 87 -26.12 -5.01 21.06
CA LYS A 87 -25.64 -5.00 22.45
C LYS A 87 -24.12 -4.93 22.62
N LYS A 88 -23.36 -4.75 21.54
CA LYS A 88 -21.90 -4.56 21.55
C LYS A 88 -21.55 -3.08 21.81
N LYS A 89 -20.33 -2.86 22.31
CA LYS A 89 -19.81 -1.52 22.68
C LYS A 89 -18.87 -0.89 21.64
N ASN A 90 -18.54 -1.60 20.56
CA ASN A 90 -17.70 -1.09 19.47
C ASN A 90 -18.44 -0.02 18.66
N CYS A 91 -18.32 1.23 19.11
CA CYS A 91 -18.96 2.40 18.52
C CYS A 91 -17.93 3.47 18.16
N SER A 92 -18.21 4.24 17.12
CA SER A 92 -17.49 5.47 16.79
C SER A 92 -18.41 6.67 17.03
N TYR A 93 -17.88 7.76 17.57
CA TYR A 93 -18.64 9.00 17.76
C TYR A 93 -17.97 10.19 17.08
N ASN A 94 -18.78 11.20 16.76
CA ASN A 94 -18.34 12.51 16.30
C ASN A 94 -19.25 13.57 16.92
N GLN A 95 -18.67 14.64 17.43
CA GLN A 95 -19.41 15.76 18.02
C GLN A 95 -19.49 16.90 17.03
N VAL A 96 -20.71 17.37 16.75
CA VAL A 96 -20.95 18.45 15.81
C VAL A 96 -21.93 19.44 16.45
N GLN A 97 -21.57 20.72 16.44
CA GLN A 97 -22.48 21.80 16.81
C GLN A 97 -23.51 21.96 15.70
N THR A 98 -24.72 21.42 15.89
CA THR A 98 -25.79 21.49 14.88
C THR A 98 -26.84 22.56 15.19
N ARG A 99 -26.72 23.23 16.34
CA ARG A 99 -27.68 24.21 16.86
C ARG A 99 -26.99 25.50 17.31
N SER A 100 -27.78 26.51 17.66
CA SER A 100 -27.33 27.82 18.16
C SER A 100 -26.24 27.69 19.24
N ALA A 101 -25.44 28.75 19.43
CA ALA A 101 -24.31 28.74 20.36
C ALA A 101 -24.70 28.46 21.83
N ASP A 102 -25.95 28.69 22.19
CA ASP A 102 -26.47 28.46 23.54
C ASP A 102 -26.89 27.01 23.82
N GLU A 103 -26.90 26.14 22.80
CA GLU A 103 -27.26 24.72 22.96
C GLU A 103 -26.01 23.82 22.92
N PRO A 104 -25.96 22.73 23.70
CA PRO A 104 -24.82 21.84 23.74
C PRO A 104 -24.60 21.13 22.39
N MET A 105 -23.36 20.71 22.15
CA MET A 105 -22.98 19.98 20.94
C MET A 105 -23.74 18.66 20.79
N THR A 106 -24.12 18.30 19.57
CA THR A 106 -24.79 17.03 19.30
C THR A 106 -23.75 15.93 19.07
N THR A 107 -23.87 14.82 19.78
CA THR A 107 -23.00 13.65 19.58
C THR A 107 -23.68 12.67 18.62
N PHE A 108 -23.06 12.43 17.46
CA PHE A 108 -23.45 11.41 16.50
C PHE A 108 -22.67 10.13 16.75
N VAL A 109 -23.37 9.00 16.82
CA VAL A 109 -22.79 7.69 17.12
C VAL A 109 -23.10 6.71 16.00
N LEU A 110 -22.10 5.92 15.61
CA LEU A 110 -22.19 4.81 14.69
C LEU A 110 -21.71 3.54 15.39
N CYS A 111 -22.54 2.50 15.38
CA CYS A 111 -22.09 1.17 15.78
C CYS A 111 -21.30 0.53 14.62
N ASN A 112 -20.04 0.18 14.87
CA ASN A 112 -19.15 -0.40 13.86
C ASN A 112 -19.49 -1.88 13.54
N GLU A 113 -20.36 -2.50 14.35
CA GLU A 113 -20.72 -3.93 14.25
C GLU A 113 -21.97 -4.16 13.41
N CYS A 114 -23.01 -3.34 13.58
CA CYS A 114 -24.29 -3.51 12.89
C CYS A 114 -24.69 -2.29 12.04
N GLY A 115 -23.85 -1.26 11.97
CA GLY A 115 -24.10 -0.05 11.20
C GLY A 115 -25.21 0.85 11.76
N ASN A 116 -25.74 0.57 12.96
CA ASN A 116 -26.77 1.39 13.59
C ASN A 116 -26.22 2.80 13.87
N ARG A 117 -27.00 3.83 13.54
CA ARG A 117 -26.63 5.23 13.76
C ARG A 117 -27.68 5.91 14.63
N TRP A 118 -27.23 6.64 15.64
CA TRP A 118 -28.11 7.44 16.50
C TRP A 118 -27.40 8.72 16.94
N LYS A 119 -28.15 9.64 17.51
CA LYS A 119 -27.64 10.90 18.06
C LYS A 119 -28.22 11.12 19.44
N PHE A 120 -27.46 11.76 20.31
CA PHE A 120 -27.98 12.28 21.58
C PHE A 120 -27.42 13.70 21.82
N CYS A 121 -28.24 14.50 22.49
CA CYS A 121 -27.97 15.89 22.84
C CYS A 121 -27.75 15.98 24.35
#